data_AF-A0A7C5P6F0-F1
#
_entry.id   AF-A0A7C5P6F0-F1
#
_cell.length_a   1.000
_cell.length_b   1.000
_cell.length_c   1.000
_cell.angle_alpha   90.00
_cell.angle_beta   90.00
_cell.angle_gamma   90.00
#
_symmetry.space_group_name_H-M   'P 1'
#
loop_
_entity.id
_entity.type
_entity.pdbx_description
1 polymer ?
#
loop_
_entity_poly.entity_id
_entity_poly.type
_entity_poly.pdbx_seq_one_letter_code
_entity_poly.pdbx_strand_id
1 'polypeptide(L)' 'MPELLDTTSEVKIPISEISSRKLSVLESIVAYLKNQGMTLSQIASTIQRDQRTVWTIAERARRKAAK' A
#
# COMPACT_ATOMS: atom_id res chain seq x y z
N MET A 1 -9.40 27.07 12.52
CA MET A 1 -8.58 27.20 11.30
C MET A 1 -8.26 25.79 10.84
N PRO A 2 -8.44 25.43 9.57
CA PRO A 2 -8.00 24.11 9.12
C PRO A 2 -6.46 24.08 9.14
N GLU A 3 -5.88 23.12 9.85
CA GLU A 3 -4.44 22.87 9.81
C GLU A 3 -4.03 22.46 8.39
N LEU A 4 -2.85 22.91 7.96
CA LEU A 4 -2.24 22.47 6.70
C LEU A 4 -1.85 20.99 6.83
N LEU A 5 -2.20 20.20 5.82
CA LEU A 5 -1.81 18.80 5.76
C LEU A 5 -0.28 18.70 5.70
N ASP A 6 0.29 17.86 6.56
CA ASP A 6 1.70 17.52 6.49
C ASP A 6 1.97 16.75 5.19
N THR A 7 2.87 17.26 4.36
CA THR A 7 3.19 16.69 3.03
C THR A 7 4.40 15.77 3.09
N THR A 8 4.99 15.61 4.27
CA THR A 8 6.19 14.81 4.48
C THR A 8 5.81 13.35 4.71
N SER A 9 6.23 12.47 3.80
CA SER A 9 6.06 11.02 3.92
C SER A 9 7.41 10.31 3.85
N GLU A 10 7.67 9.41 4.79
CA GLU A 10 8.90 8.62 4.85
C GLU A 10 9.03 7.64 3.67
N VAL A 11 7.89 7.20 3.15
CA VAL A 11 7.80 6.23 2.05
C VAL A 11 7.43 6.95 0.75
N LYS A 12 8.33 6.86 -0.24
CA LYS A 12 8.08 7.36 -1.60
C LYS A 12 7.66 6.21 -2.51
N ILE A 13 6.52 6.36 -3.16
CA ILE A 13 5.97 5.35 -4.08
C ILE A 13 5.90 5.97 -5.48
N PRO A 14 6.49 5.33 -6.50
CA PRO A 14 6.36 5.79 -7.88
C PRO A 14 4.90 5.80 -8.33
N ILE A 15 4.47 6.87 -9.00
CA ILE A 15 3.10 6.99 -9.53
C ILE A 15 2.76 5.87 -10.53
N SER A 16 3.78 5.29 -11.17
CA SER A 16 3.65 4.17 -12.10
C SER A 16 3.01 2.94 -11.47
N GLU A 17 3.29 2.67 -10.18
CA GLU A 17 2.74 1.51 -9.46
C GLU A 17 1.24 1.66 -9.21
N ILE A 18 0.78 2.90 -9.01
CA ILE A 18 -0.62 3.26 -8.75
C ILE A 18 -1.40 3.42 -10.08
N SER A 19 -0.71 3.63 -11.19
CA SER A 19 -1.32 3.81 -12.52
C SER A 19 -2.07 2.55 -13.03
N SER A 20 -1.79 1.39 -12.44
CA SER A 20 -2.42 0.12 -12.81
C SER A 20 -3.92 0.10 -12.46
N ARG A 21 -4.80 0.31 -13.46
CA ARG A 21 -6.27 0.26 -13.26
C ARG A 21 -6.83 -1.10 -12.82
N LYS A 22 -5.99 -2.15 -12.83
CA LYS A 22 -6.36 -3.49 -12.32
C LYS A 22 -6.38 -3.53 -10.79
N LEU A 23 -5.57 -2.73 -10.13
CA LEU A 23 -5.44 -2.67 -8.67
C LEU A 23 -6.05 -1.37 -8.14
N SER A 24 -6.64 -1.43 -6.96
CA SER A 24 -6.99 -0.20 -6.22
C SER A 24 -5.70 0.46 -5.72
N VAL A 25 -5.76 1.77 -5.43
CA VAL A 25 -4.61 2.54 -4.92
C VAL A 25 -3.97 1.85 -3.71
N LEU A 26 -4.79 1.38 -2.76
CA LEU A 26 -4.28 0.71 -1.56
C LEU A 26 -3.70 -0.68 -1.86
N GLU A 27 -4.27 -1.41 -2.82
CA GLU A 27 -3.71 -2.68 -3.29
C GLU A 27 -2.34 -2.48 -3.93
N SER A 28 -2.18 -1.44 -4.78
CA SER A 28 -0.89 -1.09 -5.37
C SER A 28 0.15 -0.70 -4.32
N ILE A 29 -0.23 0.11 -3.33
CA ILE A 29 0.67 0.52 -2.23
C ILE A 29 1.14 -0.71 -1.44
N VAL A 30 0.20 -1.57 -1.01
CA VAL A 30 0.54 -2.76 -0.22
C VAL A 30 1.39 -3.74 -1.04
N ALA A 31 1.06 -3.95 -2.33
CA ALA A 31 1.82 -4.82 -3.22
C ALA A 31 3.25 -4.29 -3.43
N TYR A 32 3.40 -2.98 -3.66
CA TYR A 32 4.71 -2.35 -3.82
C TYR A 32 5.57 -2.51 -2.57
N LEU A 33 5.04 -2.17 -1.38
CA LEU A 33 5.79 -2.31 -0.12
C LEU A 33 6.16 -3.77 0.18
N LYS A 34 5.27 -4.70 -0.18
CA LYS A 34 5.55 -6.12 -0.08
C LYS A 34 6.68 -6.57 -1.03
N ASN A 35 6.71 -6.04 -2.25
CA ASN A 35 7.76 -6.29 -3.24
C ASN A 35 9.10 -5.67 -2.81
N GLN A 36 9.09 -4.59 -2.04
CA GLN A 36 10.27 -3.99 -1.40
C GLN A 36 10.80 -4.83 -0.21
N GLY A 37 10.18 -5.97 0.10
CA GLY A 37 10.63 -6.89 1.15
C GLY A 37 10.05 -6.57 2.53
N MET A 38 9.13 -5.61 2.66
CA MET A 38 8.51 -5.30 3.96
C MET A 38 7.62 -6.45 4.45
N THR A 39 7.66 -6.69 5.76
CA THR A 39 6.75 -7.62 6.42
C THR A 39 5.35 -7.03 6.53
N LEU A 40 4.33 -7.87 6.67
CA LEU A 40 2.95 -7.41 6.80
C LEU A 40 2.75 -6.53 8.05
N SER A 41 3.46 -6.85 9.14
CA SER A 41 3.45 -6.05 10.37
C SER A 41 4.06 -4.67 10.16
N GLN A 42 5.18 -4.56 9.42
CA GLN A 42 5.79 -3.25 9.09
C GLN A 42 4.84 -2.42 8.23
N ILE A 43 4.27 -3.01 7.18
CA ILE A 43 3.31 -2.32 6.30
C ILE A 43 2.11 -1.83 7.11
N ALA A 44 1.57 -2.67 7.99
CA ALA A 44 0.45 -2.33 8.89
C ALA A 44 0.77 -1.11 9.78
N SER A 45 1.97 -1.07 10.36
CA SER A 45 2.44 0.09 11.14
C SER A 45 2.59 1.34 10.27
N THR A 46 3.17 1.23 9.08
CA THR A 46 3.39 2.38 8.17
C THR A 46 2.08 3.02 7.71
N ILE A 47 1.08 2.21 7.35
CA ILE A 47 -0.22 2.73 6.86
C ILE A 47 -1.25 2.90 7.99
N GLN A 48 -0.86 2.64 9.24
CA GLN A 48 -1.73 2.67 10.42
C GLN A 48 -3.03 1.87 10.21
N ARG A 49 -2.88 0.60 9.80
CA ARG A 49 -3.99 -0.35 9.63
C ARG A 49 -3.69 -1.63 10.37
N ASP A 50 -4.74 -2.39 10.64
CA ASP A 50 -4.60 -3.73 11.21
C ASP A 50 -3.89 -4.69 10.22
N GLN A 51 -3.05 -5.56 10.76
CA GLN A 51 -2.30 -6.53 9.96
C GLN A 51 -3.21 -7.47 9.15
N ARG A 52 -4.40 -7.82 9.65
CA ARG A 52 -5.39 -8.66 8.92
C ARG A 52 -5.94 -7.92 7.70
N THR A 53 -6.13 -6.61 7.82
CA THR A 53 -6.53 -5.77 6.69
C THR A 53 -5.43 -5.75 5.64
N VAL A 54 -4.17 -5.53 6.03
CA VAL A 54 -3.02 -5.56 5.11
C VAL A 54 -2.89 -6.92 4.42
N TRP A 55 -3.01 -8.01 5.15
CA TRP A 55 -2.97 -9.36 4.58
C TRP A 55 -4.06 -9.57 3.53
N THR A 56 -5.30 -9.18 3.84
CA THR A 56 -6.43 -9.31 2.92
C THR A 56 -6.22 -8.52 1.64
N ILE A 57 -5.67 -7.31 1.74
CA ILE A 57 -5.35 -6.45 0.60
C ILE A 57 -4.23 -7.05 -0.24
N ALA A 58 -3.15 -7.52 0.40
CA ALA A 58 -2.02 -8.14 -0.28
C ALA A 58 -2.47 -9.38 -1.07
N GLU A 59 -3.32 -10.22 -0.47
CA GLU A 59 -3.86 -11.41 -1.13
C GLU A 59 -4.80 -11.06 -2.30
N ARG A 60 -5.66 -10.03 -2.15
CA ARG A 60 -6.47 -9.53 -3.26
C ARG A 60 -5.63 -8.98 -4.40
N ALA A 61 -4.60 -8.20 -4.08
CA ALA A 61 -3.67 -7.65 -5.06
C ALA A 61 -2.96 -8.78 -5.83
N ARG A 62 -2.48 -9.81 -5.12
CA ARG A 62 -1.84 -10.99 -5.72
C ARG A 62 -2.76 -11.72 -6.68
N ARG A 63 -4.03 -11.93 -6.30
CA ARG A 63 -5.03 -12.60 -7.15
C ARG A 63 -5.36 -11.80 -8.40
N LYS A 64 -5.43 -10.48 -8.31
CA LYS A 64 -5.69 -9.59 -9.45
C LYS A 64 -4.49 -9.44 -10.37
N ALA A 65 -3.27 -9.46 -9.83
CA ALA A 65 -2.04 -9.42 -10.62
C ALA A 65 -1.81 -10.71 -11.41
N ALA A 66 -2.23 -11.86 -10.87
CA ALA A 66 -2.16 -13.16 -11.54
C ALA A 66 -3.25 -13.36 -12.63
N LYS A 67 -4.11 -12.38 -12.88
CA LYS A 67 -5.24 -12.44 -13.82
C LYS A 67 -5.10 -11.42 -14.96
#